data_AF-A0A7K4GMQ2-F1
#
_entry.id   AF-A0A7K4GMQ2-F1
#
_cell.length_a   1.000
_cell.length_b   1.000
_cell.length_c   1.000
_cell.angle_alpha   90.00
_cell.angle_beta   90.00
_cell.angle_gamma   90.00
#
_symmetry.space_group_name_H-M   'P 1'
#
loop_
_entity.id
_entity.type
_entity.pdbx_description
1 polymer ?
#
loop_
_entity_poly.entity_id
_entity_poly.type
_entity_poly.pdbx_seq_one_letter_code
_entity_poly.pdbx_strand_id
1 'polypeptide(L)'
;MSIDKWLDDEDTIEERKKREEIYKSLSKEEKHDLKQQKVRDLIQKVKQKEIISEPRKDLLTKVIEFKDWLDNRTYIKGDIERIETWVENLHILLRESLENHNSQYSEKEKKIIIQNYNSIPVNFLDETMRIAINKKLKGMKRTNSDNYYLRKLKNIIKEKLKEAEYYNILRDILES
;
A
#
# COMPACT_ATOMS: atom_id res chain seq x y z
N MET A 1 32.17 -5.39 -22.38
CA MET A 1 32.16 -4.60 -21.13
C MET A 1 31.60 -5.49 -20.03
N SER A 2 32.29 -5.65 -18.90
CA SER A 2 31.83 -6.49 -17.78
C SER A 2 30.80 -5.73 -16.93
N ILE A 3 29.85 -6.45 -16.35
CA ILE A 3 28.77 -5.93 -15.50
C ILE A 3 29.30 -5.23 -14.24
N ASP A 4 30.55 -5.50 -13.87
CA ASP A 4 31.24 -4.86 -12.75
C ASP A 4 31.41 -3.35 -12.93
N LYS A 5 31.52 -2.87 -14.17
CA LYS A 5 31.74 -1.45 -14.46
C LYS A 5 30.51 -0.55 -14.23
N TRP A 6 29.34 -1.16 -14.00
CA TRP A 6 28.07 -0.44 -13.75
C TRP A 6 27.72 -0.33 -12.26
N LEU A 7 28.50 -0.96 -11.38
CA LEU A 7 28.30 -0.91 -9.93
C LEU A 7 29.35 -0.08 -9.19
N ASP A 8 30.30 0.51 -9.93
CA ASP A 8 31.40 1.34 -9.43
C ASP A 8 31.12 2.84 -9.64
N ASP A 9 29.95 3.32 -9.24
CA ASP A 9 29.79 4.76 -8.99
C ASP A 9 30.47 5.08 -7.65
N GLU A 10 31.50 5.94 -7.64
CA GLU A 10 32.29 6.29 -6.44
C GLU A 10 31.40 6.68 -5.24
N ASP A 11 30.24 7.30 -5.51
CA ASP A 11 29.21 7.66 -4.53
C ASP A 11 28.64 6.44 -3.76
N THR A 12 28.50 5.28 -4.40
CA THR A 12 27.99 4.05 -3.76
C THR A 12 29.02 3.36 -2.88
N ILE A 13 30.32 3.55 -3.16
CA ILE A 13 31.42 2.99 -2.37
C ILE A 13 31.60 3.80 -1.09
N GLU A 14 31.48 5.12 -1.15
CA GLU A 14 31.54 5.99 0.04
C GLU A 14 30.34 5.81 0.97
N GLU A 15 29.13 5.66 0.43
CA GLU A 15 27.95 5.36 1.26
C GLU A 15 28.05 3.99 1.93
N ARG A 16 28.60 2.98 1.25
CA ARG A 16 28.87 1.66 1.85
C ARG A 16 29.91 1.77 2.96
N LYS A 17 31.00 2.52 2.75
CA LYS A 17 32.02 2.76 3.78
C LYS A 17 31.45 3.49 4.99
N LYS A 18 30.63 4.53 4.81
CA LYS A 18 29.95 5.22 5.92
C LYS A 18 29.00 4.30 6.69
N ARG A 19 28.22 3.45 6.00
CA ARG A 19 27.34 2.46 6.65
C ARG A 19 28.13 1.39 7.41
N GLU A 20 29.27 0.96 6.88
CA GLU A 20 30.15 -0.01 7.54
C GLU A 20 30.91 0.58 8.72
N GLU A 21 31.34 1.84 8.65
CA GLU A 21 31.95 2.58 9.75
C GLU A 21 30.96 2.78 10.89
N ILE A 22 29.72 3.18 10.57
CA ILE A 22 28.61 3.28 11.54
C ILE A 22 28.31 1.89 12.15
N TYR A 23 28.32 0.82 11.34
CA TYR A 23 28.13 -0.54 11.85
C TYR A 23 29.30 -1.01 12.72
N LYS A 24 30.53 -0.58 12.44
CA LYS A 24 31.71 -0.90 13.25
C LYS A 24 31.74 -0.11 14.56
N SER A 25 31.28 1.16 14.56
CA SER A 25 31.21 2.02 15.75
C SER A 25 30.07 1.67 16.72
N LEU A 26 29.07 0.89 16.28
CA LEU A 26 27.99 0.39 17.14
C LEU A 26 28.50 -0.64 18.16
N SER A 27 28.04 -0.52 19.40
CA SER A 27 28.34 -1.42 20.51
C SER A 27 27.76 -2.83 20.26
N LYS A 28 28.23 -3.83 21.01
CA LYS A 28 27.76 -5.22 20.86
C LYS A 28 26.27 -5.39 21.17
N GLU A 29 25.71 -4.55 22.03
CA GLU A 29 24.29 -4.55 22.41
C GLU A 29 23.42 -3.99 21.29
N GLU A 30 23.80 -2.86 20.69
CA GLU A 30 23.03 -2.26 19.58
C GLU A 30 23.04 -3.14 18.32
N LYS A 31 24.13 -3.89 18.09
CA LYS A 31 24.20 -4.92 17.03
C LYS A 31 23.23 -6.06 17.25
N HIS A 32 23.02 -6.45 18.50
CA HIS A 32 22.10 -7.51 18.88
C HIS A 32 20.65 -7.05 18.71
N ASP A 33 20.34 -5.81 19.11
CA ASP A 33 19.01 -5.22 18.96
C ASP A 33 18.61 -5.02 17.50
N LEU A 34 19.54 -4.59 16.62
CA LEU A 34 19.30 -4.50 15.18
C LEU A 34 19.02 -5.87 14.54
N LYS A 35 19.69 -6.93 15.01
CA LYS A 35 19.41 -8.31 14.56
C LYS A 35 18.03 -8.76 15.04
N GLN A 36 17.68 -8.48 16.29
CA GLN A 36 16.36 -8.82 16.83
C GLN A 36 15.23 -8.05 16.13
N GLN A 37 15.42 -6.76 15.82
CA GLN A 37 14.46 -5.97 15.06
C GLN A 37 14.24 -6.53 13.66
N LYS A 38 15.33 -6.87 12.93
CA LYS A 38 15.21 -7.52 11.61
C LYS A 38 14.46 -8.86 11.67
N VAL A 39 14.70 -9.66 12.71
CA VAL A 39 13.99 -10.93 12.92
C VAL A 39 12.51 -10.68 13.23
N ARG A 40 12.18 -9.71 14.09
CA ARG A 40 10.79 -9.32 14.37
C ARG A 40 10.07 -8.82 13.11
N ASP A 41 10.72 -7.98 12.30
CA ASP A 41 10.17 -7.47 11.04
C ASP A 41 9.92 -8.59 10.01
N LEU A 42 10.80 -9.58 9.95
CA LEU A 42 10.63 -10.78 9.12
C LEU A 42 9.43 -11.62 9.58
N ILE A 43 9.32 -11.89 10.88
CA ILE A 43 8.19 -12.64 11.45
C ILE A 43 6.87 -11.88 11.25
N GLN A 44 6.87 -10.55 11.38
CA GLN A 44 5.70 -9.72 11.18
C GLN A 44 5.25 -9.71 9.70
N LYS A 45 6.20 -9.70 8.75
CA LYS A 45 5.91 -9.84 7.30
C LYS A 45 5.37 -11.23 6.93
N VAL A 46 5.84 -12.29 7.58
CA VAL A 46 5.34 -13.66 7.35
C VAL A 46 3.91 -13.80 7.87
N LYS A 47 3.63 -13.33 9.10
CA LYS A 47 2.26 -13.32 9.66
C LYS A 47 1.27 -12.53 8.79
N GLN A 48 1.68 -11.38 8.25
CA GLN A 48 0.83 -10.59 7.36
C GLN A 48 0.49 -11.30 6.04
N LYS A 49 1.36 -12.18 5.52
CA LYS A 49 1.06 -12.97 4.31
C LYS A 49 0.11 -14.14 4.58
N GLU A 50 0.21 -14.77 5.75
CA GLU A 50 -0.64 -15.92 6.11
C GLU A 50 -2.10 -15.49 6.34
N ILE A 51 -2.31 -14.37 7.05
CA ILE A 51 -3.65 -13.80 7.35
C ILE A 51 -4.44 -13.46 6.06
N ILE A 52 -3.75 -13.09 4.98
CA ILE A 52 -4.39 -12.76 3.69
C ILE A 52 -4.82 -14.04 2.93
N SER A 53 -4.22 -15.19 3.24
CA SER A 53 -4.49 -16.45 2.53
C SER A 53 -5.59 -17.30 3.17
N GLU A 54 -5.86 -17.11 4.47
CA GLU A 54 -6.83 -17.90 5.25
C GLU A 54 -8.27 -17.82 4.74
N PRO A 55 -8.89 -16.63 4.51
CA PRO A 55 -10.32 -16.56 4.19
C PRO A 55 -10.66 -17.11 2.80
N ARG A 56 -9.71 -17.03 1.84
CA ARG A 56 -9.92 -17.59 0.48
C ARG A 56 -9.76 -19.11 0.45
N LYS A 57 -8.87 -19.67 1.28
CA LYS A 57 -8.74 -21.12 1.44
C LYS A 57 -9.98 -21.71 2.11
N ASP A 58 -10.56 -20.99 3.06
CA ASP A 58 -11.78 -21.41 3.76
C ASP A 58 -13.00 -21.47 2.83
N LEU A 59 -13.23 -20.42 2.02
CA LEU A 59 -14.29 -20.42 1.00
C LEU A 59 -14.14 -21.60 0.01
N LEU A 60 -12.93 -21.80 -0.54
CA LEU A 60 -12.69 -22.87 -1.51
C LEU A 60 -12.92 -24.25 -0.90
N THR A 61 -12.51 -24.44 0.36
CA THR A 61 -12.74 -25.68 1.10
C THR A 61 -14.24 -25.92 1.30
N LYS A 62 -15.00 -24.91 1.69
CA LYS A 62 -16.46 -25.00 1.86
C LYS A 62 -17.21 -25.29 0.55
N VAL A 63 -16.75 -24.74 -0.58
CA VAL A 63 -17.31 -25.04 -1.90
C VAL A 63 -17.05 -26.50 -2.30
N ILE A 64 -15.86 -27.03 -2.01
CA ILE A 64 -15.52 -28.44 -2.26
C ILE A 64 -16.37 -29.35 -1.35
N GLU A 65 -16.49 -29.03 -0.06
CA GLU A 65 -17.36 -29.77 0.88
C GLU A 65 -18.81 -29.80 0.41
N PHE A 66 -19.35 -28.68 -0.07
CA PHE A 66 -20.71 -28.62 -0.61
C PHE A 66 -20.87 -29.47 -1.88
N LYS A 67 -19.89 -29.41 -2.79
CA LYS A 67 -19.87 -30.23 -4.01
C LYS A 67 -19.83 -31.72 -3.68
N ASP A 68 -18.93 -32.13 -2.81
CA ASP A 68 -18.79 -33.53 -2.40
C ASP A 68 -20.05 -34.01 -1.67
N TRP A 69 -20.69 -33.15 -0.89
CA TRP A 69 -21.98 -33.45 -0.27
C TRP A 69 -23.09 -33.64 -1.31
N LEU A 70 -23.17 -32.79 -2.35
CA LEU A 70 -24.13 -32.93 -3.44
C LEU A 70 -23.91 -34.19 -4.28
N ASP A 71 -22.67 -34.49 -4.64
CA ASP A 71 -22.31 -35.63 -5.50
C ASP A 71 -22.68 -36.99 -4.84
N ASN A 72 -22.78 -37.02 -3.52
CA ASN A 72 -23.17 -38.20 -2.73
C ASN A 72 -24.68 -38.30 -2.47
N ARG A 73 -25.54 -37.53 -3.15
CA ARG A 73 -26.99 -37.52 -2.94
C ARG A 73 -27.76 -38.03 -4.17
N THR A 74 -28.69 -38.94 -3.91
CA THR A 74 -29.56 -39.54 -4.93
C THR A 74 -30.94 -38.87 -5.01
N TYR A 75 -31.36 -38.10 -4.01
CA TYR A 75 -32.66 -37.40 -3.99
C TYR A 75 -32.56 -35.97 -3.46
N ILE A 76 -32.17 -35.05 -4.34
CA ILE A 76 -31.93 -33.63 -4.05
C ILE A 76 -33.21 -32.90 -3.60
N LYS A 77 -34.38 -33.33 -4.08
CA LYS A 77 -35.67 -32.66 -3.82
C LYS A 77 -36.12 -32.73 -2.36
N GLY A 78 -35.64 -33.70 -1.59
CA GLY A 78 -35.94 -33.81 -0.14
C GLY A 78 -34.99 -32.99 0.74
N ASP A 79 -33.87 -32.54 0.18
CA ASP A 79 -32.81 -31.81 0.90
C ASP A 79 -32.80 -30.31 0.56
N ILE A 80 -33.89 -29.77 -0.01
CA ILE A 80 -34.00 -28.36 -0.45
C ILE A 80 -33.60 -27.38 0.66
N GLU A 81 -34.13 -27.54 1.87
CA GLU A 81 -33.82 -26.65 3.02
C GLU A 81 -32.32 -26.67 3.38
N ARG A 82 -31.66 -27.83 3.24
CA ARG A 82 -30.21 -27.96 3.46
C ARG A 82 -29.40 -27.31 2.35
N ILE A 83 -29.85 -27.42 1.11
CA ILE A 83 -29.22 -26.76 -0.04
C ILE A 83 -29.31 -25.25 0.12
N GLU A 84 -30.47 -24.73 0.52
CA GLU A 84 -30.67 -23.31 0.82
C GLU A 84 -29.69 -22.84 1.90
N THR A 85 -29.57 -23.60 3.00
CA THR A 85 -28.63 -23.31 4.09
C THR A 85 -27.17 -23.27 3.59
N TRP A 86 -26.76 -24.23 2.76
CA TRP A 86 -25.42 -24.25 2.17
C TRP A 86 -25.15 -23.03 1.28
N VAL A 87 -26.11 -22.67 0.43
CA VAL A 87 -26.01 -21.52 -0.47
C VAL A 87 -25.93 -20.21 0.32
N GLU A 88 -26.74 -20.06 1.37
CA GLU A 88 -26.71 -18.89 2.26
C GLU A 88 -25.34 -18.74 2.95
N ASN A 89 -24.81 -19.83 3.50
CA ASN A 89 -23.51 -19.82 4.17
C ASN A 89 -22.37 -19.47 3.20
N LEU A 90 -22.37 -20.04 2.00
CA LEU A 90 -21.40 -19.71 0.96
C LEU A 90 -21.51 -18.25 0.52
N HIS A 91 -22.74 -17.72 0.41
CA HIS A 91 -22.98 -16.33 0.07
C HIS A 91 -22.44 -15.38 1.15
N ILE A 92 -22.64 -15.70 2.44
CA ILE A 92 -22.09 -14.92 3.57
C ILE A 92 -20.56 -14.89 3.49
N LEU A 93 -19.91 -16.04 3.35
CA LEU A 93 -18.45 -16.13 3.23
C LEU A 93 -17.92 -15.36 2.02
N LEU A 94 -18.60 -15.44 0.89
CA LEU A 94 -18.23 -14.72 -0.32
C LEU A 94 -18.34 -13.22 -0.11
N ARG A 95 -19.41 -12.75 0.53
CA ARG A 95 -19.60 -11.34 0.88
C ARG A 95 -18.51 -10.84 1.84
N GLU A 96 -18.22 -11.57 2.90
CA GLU A 96 -17.14 -11.23 3.83
C GLU A 96 -15.78 -11.15 3.11
N SER A 97 -15.52 -12.08 2.19
CA SER A 97 -14.29 -12.06 1.40
C SER A 97 -14.19 -10.82 0.50
N LEU A 98 -15.31 -10.36 -0.09
CA LEU A 98 -15.39 -9.17 -0.94
C LEU A 98 -15.24 -7.88 -0.12
N GLU A 99 -15.90 -7.79 1.03
CA GLU A 99 -15.80 -6.65 1.93
C GLU A 99 -14.36 -6.48 2.46
N ASN A 100 -13.69 -7.59 2.78
CA ASN A 100 -12.28 -7.63 3.15
C ASN A 100 -11.35 -7.26 1.98
N HIS A 101 -11.69 -7.64 0.74
CA HIS A 101 -10.89 -7.29 -0.42
C HIS A 101 -10.99 -5.79 -0.76
N ASN A 102 -12.20 -5.23 -0.68
CA ASN A 102 -12.47 -3.83 -0.95
C ASN A 102 -11.81 -2.92 0.10
N SER A 103 -11.83 -3.30 1.38
CA SER A 103 -11.15 -2.56 2.44
C SER A 103 -9.63 -2.59 2.27
N GLN A 104 -9.06 -3.73 1.90
CA GLN A 104 -7.62 -3.91 1.73
C GLN A 104 -7.08 -3.26 0.45
N TYR A 105 -7.87 -3.22 -0.62
CA TYR A 105 -7.54 -2.48 -1.85
C TYR A 105 -7.56 -0.96 -1.59
N SER A 106 -8.61 -0.46 -0.94
CA SER A 106 -8.72 0.92 -0.44
C SER A 106 -7.54 1.33 0.45
N GLU A 107 -7.07 0.45 1.34
CA GLU A 107 -5.91 0.73 2.17
C GLU A 107 -4.60 0.79 1.38
N LYS A 108 -4.42 -0.08 0.39
CA LYS A 108 -3.24 -0.04 -0.49
C LYS A 108 -3.21 1.25 -1.31
N GLU A 109 -4.33 1.64 -1.90
CA GLU A 109 -4.45 2.91 -2.64
C GLU A 109 -4.15 4.12 -1.74
N LYS A 110 -4.71 4.14 -0.53
CA LYS A 110 -4.41 5.20 0.45
C LYS A 110 -2.93 5.25 0.82
N LYS A 111 -2.28 4.09 1.01
CA LYS A 111 -0.84 4.02 1.28
C LYS A 111 -0.02 4.59 0.13
N ILE A 112 -0.37 4.27 -1.12
CA ILE A 112 0.30 4.81 -2.31
C ILE A 112 0.15 6.33 -2.38
N ILE A 113 -1.06 6.85 -2.16
CA ILE A 113 -1.31 8.29 -2.16
C ILE A 113 -0.49 9.01 -1.07
N ILE A 114 -0.41 8.43 0.14
CA ILE A 114 0.40 8.98 1.23
C ILE A 114 1.90 8.93 0.90
N GLN A 115 2.39 7.84 0.29
CA GLN A 115 3.78 7.73 -0.14
C GLN A 115 4.14 8.79 -1.20
N ASN A 116 3.29 8.96 -2.22
CA ASN A 116 3.47 9.98 -3.25
C ASN A 116 3.43 11.40 -2.67
N TYR A 117 2.63 11.63 -1.62
CA TYR A 117 2.64 12.91 -0.93
C TYR A 117 3.95 13.13 -0.15
N ASN A 118 4.48 12.10 0.50
CA ASN A 118 5.73 12.19 1.25
C ASN A 118 6.97 12.38 0.35
N SER A 119 6.90 12.07 -0.94
CA SER A 119 7.97 12.39 -1.90
C SER A 119 8.02 13.87 -2.29
N ILE A 120 6.99 14.66 -1.97
CA ILE A 120 6.98 16.09 -2.22
C ILE A 120 7.90 16.79 -1.20
N PRO A 121 8.83 17.66 -1.62
CA PRO A 121 9.68 18.39 -0.68
C PRO A 121 8.88 19.18 0.36
N VAL A 122 9.35 19.17 1.61
CA VAL A 122 8.67 19.79 2.77
C VAL A 122 8.40 21.28 2.56
N ASN A 123 9.28 21.96 1.83
CA ASN A 123 9.24 23.40 1.56
C ASN A 123 8.49 23.76 0.26
N PHE A 124 7.95 22.77 -0.46
CA PHE A 124 7.23 23.01 -1.70
C PHE A 124 5.85 23.64 -1.46
N LEU A 125 5.23 23.35 -0.32
CA LEU A 125 3.91 23.86 0.06
C LEU A 125 4.00 24.67 1.35
N ASP A 126 3.14 25.69 1.46
CA ASP A 126 2.94 26.43 2.70
C ASP A 126 2.54 25.47 3.85
N GLU A 127 3.03 25.76 5.05
CA GLU A 127 2.75 25.01 6.29
C GLU A 127 1.25 24.75 6.48
N THR A 128 0.42 25.77 6.24
CA THR A 128 -1.04 25.70 6.38
C THR A 128 -1.70 24.79 5.35
N MET A 129 -1.21 24.79 4.10
CA MET A 129 -1.70 23.91 3.05
C MET A 129 -1.28 22.46 3.32
N ARG A 130 -0.05 22.26 3.79
CA ARG A 130 0.48 20.94 4.18
C ARG A 130 -0.34 20.31 5.30
N ILE A 131 -0.71 21.10 6.32
CA ILE A 131 -1.59 20.67 7.40
C ILE A 131 -2.99 20.30 6.86
N ALA A 132 -3.56 21.13 5.98
CA ALA A 132 -4.89 20.86 5.40
C ALA A 132 -4.91 19.58 4.54
N ILE A 133 -3.87 19.31 3.76
CA ILE A 133 -3.73 18.06 3.00
C ILE A 133 -3.57 16.87 3.93
N ASN A 134 -2.71 16.98 4.95
CA ASN A 134 -2.52 15.90 5.93
C ASN A 134 -3.83 15.51 6.63
N LYS A 135 -4.64 16.50 7.03
CA LYS A 135 -5.97 16.25 7.58
C LYS A 135 -6.88 15.54 6.56
N LYS A 136 -6.84 15.95 5.29
CA LYS A 136 -7.60 15.32 4.21
C LYS A 136 -7.17 13.86 3.98
N LEU A 137 -5.87 13.58 3.93
CA LEU A 137 -5.32 12.24 3.73
C LEU A 137 -5.65 11.29 4.89
N LYS A 138 -5.60 11.80 6.12
CA LYS A 138 -5.90 11.02 7.34
C LYS A 138 -7.39 10.93 7.67
N GLY A 139 -8.28 11.55 6.86
CA GLY A 139 -9.73 11.57 7.13
C GLY A 139 -10.13 12.34 8.38
N MET A 140 -9.29 13.26 8.87
CA MET A 140 -9.57 14.06 10.06
C MET A 140 -10.64 15.12 9.78
N LYS A 141 -11.33 15.59 10.83
CA LYS A 141 -12.26 16.72 10.71
C LYS A 141 -11.51 17.95 10.19
N ARG A 142 -12.06 18.55 9.13
CA ARG A 142 -11.52 19.74 8.46
C ARG A 142 -12.25 20.97 8.94
N THR A 143 -11.52 22.04 9.22
CA THR A 143 -12.10 23.36 9.48
C THR A 143 -12.45 24.08 8.18
N ASN A 144 -13.19 25.18 8.27
CA ASN A 144 -13.47 26.05 7.11
C ASN A 144 -12.18 26.62 6.50
N SER A 145 -11.18 26.94 7.33
CA SER A 145 -9.87 27.37 6.86
C SER A 145 -9.13 26.27 6.09
N ASP A 146 -9.15 25.02 6.57
CA ASP A 146 -8.56 23.89 5.83
C ASP A 146 -9.19 23.75 4.44
N ASN A 147 -10.52 23.86 4.35
CA ASN A 147 -11.24 23.79 3.06
C ASN A 147 -10.88 24.96 2.14
N TYR A 148 -10.71 26.17 2.69
CA TYR A 148 -10.23 27.32 1.94
C TYR A 148 -8.84 27.05 1.33
N TYR A 149 -7.88 26.57 2.13
CA TYR A 149 -6.52 26.28 1.68
C TYR A 149 -6.48 25.17 0.62
N LEU A 150 -7.29 24.12 0.77
CA LEU A 150 -7.41 23.07 -0.24
C LEU A 150 -7.96 23.59 -1.57
N ARG A 151 -8.94 24.51 -1.53
CA ARG A 151 -9.46 25.16 -2.74
C ARG A 151 -8.43 26.08 -3.38
N LYS A 152 -7.73 26.88 -2.57
CA LYS A 152 -6.62 27.75 -3.04
C LYS A 152 -5.55 26.91 -3.73
N LEU A 153 -5.11 25.81 -3.10
CA LEU A 153 -4.15 24.88 -3.66
C LEU A 153 -4.61 24.29 -5.00
N LYS A 154 -5.89 23.91 -5.11
CA LYS A 154 -6.45 23.40 -6.38
C LYS A 154 -6.29 24.41 -7.53
N ASN A 155 -6.49 25.69 -7.26
CA ASN A 155 -6.31 26.74 -8.26
C ASN A 155 -4.84 26.92 -8.63
N ILE A 156 -3.94 26.95 -7.63
CA ILE A 156 -2.49 27.04 -7.85
C ILE A 156 -1.99 25.88 -8.73
N ILE A 157 -2.43 24.64 -8.43
CA ILE A 157 -2.07 23.46 -9.25
C ILE A 157 -2.53 23.65 -10.70
N LYS A 158 -3.75 24.16 -10.92
CA LYS A 158 -4.27 24.38 -12.27
C LYS A 158 -3.42 25.39 -13.05
N GLU A 159 -3.03 26.49 -12.41
CA GLU A 159 -2.15 27.50 -13.02
C GLU A 159 -0.77 26.92 -13.33
N LYS A 160 -0.17 26.20 -12.37
CA LYS A 160 1.16 25.58 -12.56
C LYS A 160 1.20 24.49 -13.61
N LEU A 161 0.14 23.70 -13.77
CA LEU A 161 0.04 22.73 -14.86
C LEU A 161 -0.01 23.44 -16.23
N LYS A 162 -0.72 24.55 -16.32
CA LYS A 162 -0.75 25.36 -17.55
C LYS A 162 0.61 26.00 -17.85
N GLU A 163 1.31 26.51 -16.84
CA GLU A 163 2.69 26.99 -16.99
C GLU A 163 3.62 25.86 -17.46
N ALA A 164 3.48 24.65 -16.92
CA ALA A 164 4.28 23.49 -17.33
C ALA A 164 4.08 23.12 -18.80
N GLU A 165 2.86 23.25 -19.35
CA GLU A 165 2.60 23.08 -20.79
C GLU A 165 3.45 24.07 -21.62
N TYR A 166 3.51 25.34 -21.20
CA TYR A 166 4.35 26.33 -21.88
C TYR A 166 5.85 26.01 -21.77
N TYR A 167 6.30 25.56 -20.60
CA TYR A 167 7.70 25.14 -20.43
C TYR A 167 8.06 23.91 -21.27
N ASN A 168 7.13 22.96 -21.47
CA ASN A 168 7.35 21.84 -22.37
C ASN A 168 7.56 22.32 -23.82
N ILE A 169 6.74 23.26 -24.30
CA ILE A 169 6.92 23.85 -25.63
C ILE A 169 8.30 24.51 -25.74
N LEU A 170 8.71 25.28 -24.73
CA LEU A 170 10.03 25.91 -24.71
C LEU A 170 11.16 24.88 -24.69
N ARG A 171 11.01 23.80 -23.91
CA ARG A 171 11.98 22.70 -23.88
C ARG A 171 12.12 22.06 -25.26
N ASP A 172 11.01 21.75 -25.91
CA ASP A 172 11.01 21.11 -27.22
C ASP A 172 11.67 22.01 -28.30
N ILE A 173 11.53 23.33 -28.19
CA ILE A 173 12.24 24.31 -29.05
C ILE A 173 13.76 24.35 -28.76
N LEU A 174 14.15 24.22 -27.50
CA LEU A 174 15.56 24.27 -27.10
C LEU A 174 16.30 22.95 -27.38
N GLU A 175 15.58 21.82 -27.39
CA GLU A 175 16.11 20.48 -27.65
C GLU A 175 16.00 20.06 -29.13
N SER A 176 15.32 20.84 -29.98
CA SER A 176 15.29 20.68 -31.45
C SER A 176 16.49 21.31 -32.14
#